data_AF-A0A959T306-F1
#
_entry.id   AF-A0A959T306-F1
#
_cell.length_a   1.000
_cell.length_b   1.000
_cell.length_c   1.000
_cell.angle_alpha   90.00
_cell.angle_beta   90.00
_cell.angle_gamma   90.00
#
_symmetry.space_group_name_H-M   'P 1'
#
loop_
_entity.id
_entity.type
_entity.pdbx_description
1 polymer ?
#
loop_
_entity_poly.entity_id
_entity_poly.type
_entity_poly.pdbx_seq_one_letter_code
_entity_poly.pdbx_strand_id
1 'polypeptide(L)'
;GRFMNHCCHPNSLSTGYGFEVAIRDIAPGEEITDHYAVLNLEHEMELSCERPDCCRHISPGSLPQHQPWMDEAIRQALADLRAVPQPLLPLLRADTARSLDLYLHTGEGYASVLCLQHLPGPRP
;
A
#
# COMPACT_ATOMS: atom_id res chain seq x y z
N GLY A 1 1.09 5.82 -6.64
CA GLY A 1 1.81 6.19 -7.90
C GLY A 1 0.85 6.62 -9.02
N ARG A 2 1.20 7.60 -9.86
CA ARG A 2 0.28 8.14 -10.91
C ARG A 2 0.02 7.20 -12.09
N PHE A 3 1.00 6.36 -12.44
CA PHE A 3 0.97 5.49 -13.62
C PHE A 3 0.99 4.00 -13.27
N MET A 4 0.69 3.64 -12.02
CA MET A 4 0.64 2.23 -11.61
C MET A 4 -0.76 1.69 -11.86
N ASN A 5 -0.84 0.59 -12.59
CA ASN A 5 -2.10 -0.08 -12.89
C ASN A 5 -2.55 -0.97 -11.74
N HIS A 6 -3.83 -1.32 -11.75
CA HIS A 6 -4.40 -2.24 -10.78
C HIS A 6 -4.01 -3.69 -11.06
N CYS A 7 -3.72 -4.44 -10.01
CA CYS A 7 -3.82 -5.90 -10.01
C CYS A 7 -4.46 -6.37 -8.71
N CYS A 8 -5.30 -7.41 -8.76
CA CYS A 8 -5.85 -8.02 -7.54
C CYS A 8 -4.75 -8.74 -6.73
N HIS A 9 -3.67 -9.16 -7.41
CA HIS A 9 -2.45 -9.72 -6.81
C HIS A 9 -1.27 -8.79 -7.13
N PRO A 10 -1.21 -7.59 -6.51
CA PRO A 10 -0.21 -6.60 -6.86
C PRO A 10 1.19 -7.04 -6.40
N ASN A 11 2.21 -6.36 -6.89
CA ASN A 11 3.59 -6.53 -6.41
C ASN A 11 4.10 -5.36 -5.56
N SER A 12 3.31 -4.28 -5.49
CA SER A 12 3.54 -3.14 -4.61
C SER A 12 2.26 -2.74 -3.89
N LEU A 13 2.39 -2.07 -2.74
CA LEU A 13 1.26 -1.51 -1.99
C LEU A 13 1.59 -0.13 -1.44
N SER A 14 0.58 0.73 -1.38
CA SER A 14 0.65 1.95 -0.57
C SER A 14 0.60 1.66 0.92
N THR A 15 1.55 2.24 1.65
CA THR A 15 1.64 2.12 3.10
C THR A 15 0.92 3.26 3.81
N GLY A 16 0.48 3.04 5.05
CA GLY A 16 -0.05 4.11 5.91
C GLY A 16 0.99 5.19 6.26
N TYR A 17 2.27 4.96 5.92
CA TYR A 17 3.36 5.93 6.08
C TYR A 17 3.47 6.92 4.91
N GLY A 18 2.70 6.73 3.83
CA GLY A 18 2.66 7.64 2.68
C GLY A 18 3.74 7.38 1.62
N PHE A 19 4.28 6.15 1.56
CA PHE A 19 5.17 5.69 0.50
C PHE A 19 4.75 4.29 0.01
N GLU A 20 5.24 3.90 -1.18
CA GLU A 20 4.99 2.58 -1.76
C GLU A 20 6.08 1.60 -1.39
N VAL A 21 5.69 0.36 -1.13
CA VAL A 21 6.61 -0.73 -0.82
C VAL A 21 6.38 -1.90 -1.76
N ALA A 22 7.45 -2.54 -2.22
CA ALA A 22 7.35 -3.84 -2.89
C ALA A 22 7.01 -4.91 -1.85
N ILE A 23 6.03 -5.77 -2.15
CA ILE A 23 5.58 -6.84 -1.22
C ILE A 23 6.10 -8.23 -1.60
N ARG A 24 6.91 -8.30 -2.66
CA ARG A 24 7.69 -9.45 -3.13
C ARG A 24 8.77 -8.98 -4.10
N ASP A 25 9.67 -9.87 -4.48
CA ASP A 25 10.60 -9.62 -5.57
C ASP A 25 9.85 -9.30 -6.88
N ILE A 26 10.39 -8.32 -7.62
CA ILE A 26 9.87 -7.85 -8.91
C ILE A 26 10.95 -8.10 -9.97
N ALA A 27 10.63 -8.89 -10.99
CA ALA A 27 11.59 -9.23 -12.03
C ALA A 27 11.82 -8.06 -13.01
N PRO A 28 12.99 -7.95 -13.65
CA PRO A 28 13.20 -6.99 -14.73
C PRO A 28 12.17 -7.17 -15.86
N GLY A 29 11.50 -6.09 -16.25
CA GLY A 29 10.45 -6.10 -17.27
C GLY A 29 9.06 -6.49 -16.75
N GLU A 30 8.93 -6.86 -15.47
CA GLU A 30 7.63 -7.03 -14.83
C GLU A 30 6.98 -5.67 -14.57
N GLU A 31 5.68 -5.56 -14.85
CA GLU A 31 4.90 -4.35 -14.56
C GLU A 31 4.71 -4.16 -13.05
N ILE A 32 4.97 -2.96 -12.55
CA ILE A 32 4.64 -2.60 -11.16
C ILE A 32 3.15 -2.29 -11.07
N THR A 33 2.45 -3.02 -10.20
CA THR A 33 1.00 -2.93 -10.02
C THR A 33 0.64 -2.73 -8.54
N ASP A 34 -0.56 -2.19 -8.31
CA ASP A 34 -1.06 -1.82 -6.98
C ASP A 34 -2.53 -2.24 -6.77
N HIS A 35 -3.02 -2.23 -5.54
CA HIS A 35 -4.42 -2.48 -5.21
C HIS A 35 -5.21 -1.19 -5.04
N TYR A 36 -6.20 -0.95 -5.89
CA TYR A 36 -6.92 0.32 -5.95
C TYR A 36 -7.90 0.58 -4.78
N ALA A 37 -7.98 -0.33 -3.81
CA ALA A 37 -8.83 -0.15 -2.63
C ALA A 37 -8.48 1.11 -1.81
N VAL A 38 -7.24 1.59 -1.88
CA VAL A 38 -6.77 2.79 -1.15
C VAL A 38 -7.09 4.11 -1.85
N LEU A 39 -7.65 4.09 -3.06
CA LEU A 39 -7.80 5.30 -3.90
C LEU A 39 -8.95 6.23 -3.51
N ASN A 40 -9.66 5.98 -2.42
CA ASN A 40 -10.77 6.82 -1.93
C ASN A 40 -11.78 7.18 -3.04
N LEU A 41 -12.22 6.18 -3.80
CA LEU A 41 -13.11 6.36 -4.94
C LEU A 41 -14.46 6.93 -4.51
N GLU A 42 -15.01 7.85 -5.30
CA GLU A 42 -16.37 8.40 -5.09
C GLU A 42 -17.46 7.49 -5.69
N HIS A 43 -17.09 6.71 -6.71
CA HIS A 43 -17.97 5.80 -7.42
C HIS A 43 -17.26 4.46 -7.66
N GLU A 44 -18.05 3.43 -7.95
CA GLU A 44 -17.50 2.15 -8.37
C GLU A 44 -16.69 2.30 -9.66
N MET A 45 -15.61 1.54 -9.75
CA MET A 45 -14.74 1.48 -10.91
C MET A 45 -14.63 0.03 -11.39
N GLU A 46 -14.82 -0.17 -12.69
CA GLU A 46 -14.54 -1.43 -13.35
C GLU A 46 -13.03 -1.65 -13.42
N LEU A 47 -12.61 -2.87 -13.10
CA LEU A 47 -11.23 -3.31 -13.06
C LEU A 47 -11.02 -4.41 -14.09
N SER A 48 -9.92 -4.31 -14.81
CA SER A 48 -9.47 -5.35 -15.73
C SER A 48 -8.01 -5.66 -15.43
N CYS A 49 -7.78 -6.69 -14.62
CA CYS A 49 -6.46 -7.28 -14.47
C CYS A 49 -6.44 -8.70 -15.03
N GLU A 50 -5.25 -9.19 -15.38
CA GLU A 50 -5.06 -10.48 -16.05
C GLU A 50 -5.25 -11.70 -15.13
N ARG A 51 -5.59 -11.48 -13.85
CA ARG A 51 -5.74 -12.57 -12.87
C ARG A 51 -7.09 -13.28 -13.04
N PRO A 52 -7.13 -14.63 -12.99
CA PRO A 52 -8.38 -15.40 -13.10
C PRO A 52 -9.43 -15.03 -12.04
N ASP A 53 -8.98 -14.65 -10.85
CA ASP A 53 -9.76 -14.24 -9.69
C ASP A 53 -9.88 -12.71 -9.56
N CYS A 54 -9.80 -11.99 -10.69
CA CYS A 54 -10.01 -10.55 -10.70
C CYS A 54 -11.36 -10.18 -10.06
N CYS A 55 -11.35 -9.20 -9.13
CA CYS A 55 -12.56 -8.72 -8.47
C CYS A 55 -13.53 -7.99 -9.42
N ARG A 56 -13.07 -7.60 -10.62
CA ARG A 56 -13.79 -6.89 -11.69
C ARG A 56 -14.32 -5.52 -11.33
N HIS A 57 -14.59 -5.24 -10.07
CA HIS A 57 -15.08 -3.95 -9.59
C HIS A 57 -14.43 -3.63 -8.25
N ILE A 58 -14.27 -2.35 -7.98
CA ILE A 58 -13.88 -1.81 -6.69
C ILE A 58 -14.79 -0.64 -6.37
N SER A 59 -15.34 -0.60 -5.16
CA SER A 59 -16.38 0.34 -4.77
C SER A 59 -15.88 1.26 -3.64
N PRO A 60 -16.55 2.40 -3.40
CA PRO A 60 -16.31 3.18 -2.20
C PRO A 60 -16.51 2.31 -0.95
N GLY A 61 -15.52 2.28 -0.06
CA GLY A 61 -15.57 1.44 1.14
C GLY A 61 -15.07 0.00 0.95
N SER A 62 -14.36 -0.30 -0.14
CA SER A 62 -13.69 -1.60 -0.29
C SER A 62 -12.47 -1.79 0.62
N LEU A 63 -11.81 -0.71 1.05
CA LEU A 63 -10.58 -0.77 1.84
C LEU A 63 -10.68 -1.64 3.11
N PRO A 64 -11.72 -1.54 3.97
CA PRO A 64 -11.83 -2.40 5.15
C PRO A 64 -11.83 -3.90 4.86
N GLN A 65 -12.30 -4.35 3.69
CA GLN A 65 -12.26 -5.77 3.35
C GLN A 65 -10.86 -6.23 2.93
N HIS A 66 -10.06 -5.35 2.36
CA HIS A 66 -8.70 -5.65 1.89
C HIS A 66 -7.62 -5.31 2.93
N GLN A 67 -7.92 -4.47 3.92
CA GLN A 67 -6.96 -4.04 4.93
C GLN A 67 -6.22 -5.20 5.62
N PRO A 68 -6.87 -6.29 6.06
CA PRO A 68 -6.16 -7.32 6.84
C PRO A 68 -4.99 -7.95 6.07
N TRP A 69 -5.19 -8.29 4.80
CA TRP A 69 -4.14 -8.90 3.98
C TRP A 69 -3.11 -7.86 3.53
N MET A 70 -3.53 -6.63 3.21
CA MET A 70 -2.62 -5.57 2.80
C MET A 70 -1.65 -5.21 3.92
N ASP A 71 -2.17 -5.04 5.14
CA ASP A 71 -1.34 -4.73 6.29
C ASP A 71 -0.39 -5.87 6.62
N GLU A 72 -0.83 -7.12 6.50
CA GLU A 72 0.07 -8.27 6.70
C GLU A 72 1.21 -8.30 5.68
N ALA A 73 0.91 -8.11 4.40
CA ALA A 73 1.91 -8.05 3.33
C ALA A 73 2.91 -6.90 3.55
N ILE A 74 2.43 -5.73 3.97
CA ILE A 74 3.29 -4.58 4.28
C ILE A 74 4.19 -4.88 5.48
N ARG A 75 3.67 -5.48 6.57
CA ARG A 75 4.50 -5.83 7.74
C ARG A 75 5.61 -6.80 7.37
N GLN A 76 5.30 -7.81 6.54
CA GLN A 76 6.30 -8.75 6.03
C GLN A 76 7.38 -8.03 5.21
N ALA A 77 6.98 -7.15 4.29
CA ALA A 77 7.93 -6.35 3.51
C ALA A 77 8.81 -5.43 4.38
N LEU A 78 8.23 -4.82 5.42
CA LEU A 78 8.95 -3.95 6.34
C LEU A 78 9.95 -4.70 7.22
N ALA A 79 9.72 -5.98 7.50
CA ALA A 79 10.68 -6.81 8.23
C ALA A 79 12.02 -6.94 7.48
N ASP A 80 11.98 -6.94 6.15
CA ASP A 80 13.16 -7.03 5.29
C ASP A 80 13.76 -5.67 4.94
N LEU A 81 13.17 -4.55 5.39
CA LEU A 81 13.58 -3.19 5.01
C LEU A 81 15.07 -2.95 5.27
N ARG A 82 15.61 -3.49 6.38
CA ARG A 82 17.02 -3.35 6.76
C ARG A 82 17.92 -4.48 6.23
N ALA A 83 17.34 -5.53 5.68
CA ALA A 83 18.08 -6.66 5.12
C ALA A 83 18.58 -6.41 3.69
N VAL A 84 17.97 -5.46 2.98
CA VAL A 84 18.31 -5.12 1.59
C VAL A 84 18.61 -3.62 1.42
N PRO A 85 19.39 -3.21 0.41
CA PRO A 85 19.63 -1.81 0.14
C PRO A 85 18.33 -1.04 -0.12
N GLN A 86 18.18 0.12 0.51
CA GLN A 86 17.04 1.02 0.30
C GLN A 86 17.52 2.39 -0.22
N PRO A 87 17.88 2.52 -1.51
CA PRO A 87 18.44 3.76 -2.06
C PRO A 87 17.51 4.98 -1.93
N LEU A 88 16.20 4.74 -1.83
CA LEU A 88 15.19 5.80 -1.72
C LEU A 88 14.85 6.15 -0.26
N LEU A 89 15.33 5.40 0.73
CA LEU A 89 15.08 5.67 2.15
C LEU A 89 15.47 7.10 2.58
N PRO A 90 16.59 7.70 2.09
CA PRO A 90 16.94 9.08 2.42
C PRO A 90 15.95 10.12 1.90
N LEU A 91 15.03 9.76 1.00
CA LEU A 91 14.00 10.68 0.48
C LEU A 91 12.76 10.75 1.39
N LEU A 92 12.66 9.89 2.41
CA LEU A 92 11.56 9.96 3.36
C LEU A 92 11.63 11.26 4.17
N ARG A 93 10.45 11.84 4.45
CA ARG A 93 10.34 12.95 5.40
C ARG A 93 10.86 12.51 6.76
N ALA A 94 11.52 13.42 7.47
CA ALA A 94 12.10 13.13 8.79
C ALA A 94 11.06 12.57 9.78
N ASP A 95 9.83 13.07 9.78
CA ASP A 95 8.76 12.57 10.66
C ASP A 95 8.37 11.14 10.30
N THR A 96 8.19 10.85 9.00
CA THR A 96 7.88 9.51 8.49
C THR A 96 8.99 8.52 8.83
N ALA A 97 10.26 8.91 8.63
CA ALA A 97 11.40 8.07 8.96
C ALA A 97 11.44 7.74 10.46
N ARG A 98 11.21 8.73 11.34
CA ARG A 98 11.15 8.49 12.79
C ARG A 98 10.01 7.56 13.19
N SER A 99 8.81 7.73 12.64
CA SER A 99 7.67 6.85 12.92
C SER A 99 7.91 5.43 12.42
N LEU A 100 8.52 5.27 11.24
CA LEU A 100 8.90 3.98 10.71
C LEU A 100 9.96 3.31 11.58
N ASP A 101 11.01 4.02 11.97
CA ASP A 101 12.06 3.50 12.85
C ASP A 101 11.51 3.07 14.21
N LEU A 102 10.59 3.84 14.80
CA LEU A 102 9.92 3.45 16.05
C LEU A 102 9.25 2.08 15.87
N TYR A 103 8.44 1.93 14.83
CA TYR A 103 7.76 0.66 14.54
C TYR A 103 8.75 -0.49 14.33
N LEU A 104 9.81 -0.28 13.53
CA LEU A 104 10.81 -1.32 13.27
C LEU A 104 11.59 -1.73 14.54
N HIS A 105 11.72 -0.84 15.52
CA HIS A 105 12.45 -1.11 16.76
C HIS A 105 11.59 -1.69 17.88
N THR A 106 10.32 -1.29 17.99
CA THR A 106 9.45 -1.67 19.12
C THR A 106 8.29 -2.57 18.73
N GLY A 107 7.91 -2.62 17.45
CA GLY A 107 6.68 -3.23 16.97
C GLY A 107 5.43 -2.38 17.22
N GLU A 108 5.55 -1.22 17.88
CA GLU A 108 4.43 -0.34 18.20
C GLU A 108 4.23 0.75 17.15
N GLY A 109 3.02 1.29 17.04
CA GLY A 109 2.75 2.44 16.15
C GLY A 109 2.78 2.10 14.65
N TYR A 110 2.46 0.86 14.28
CA TYR A 110 2.26 0.48 12.89
C TYR A 110 1.19 1.37 12.22
N ALA A 111 1.53 2.01 11.11
CA ALA A 111 0.59 2.82 10.32
C ALA A 111 -0.18 1.94 9.34
N SER A 112 -1.40 1.55 9.72
CA SER A 112 -2.30 0.76 8.87
C SER A 112 -2.66 1.48 7.58
N VAL A 113 -2.92 0.72 6.51
CA VAL A 113 -3.49 1.25 5.27
C VAL A 113 -4.83 1.96 5.48
N LEU A 114 -5.56 1.69 6.56
CA LEU A 114 -6.76 2.45 6.92
C LEU A 114 -6.48 3.93 7.19
N CYS A 115 -5.26 4.32 7.55
CA CYS A 115 -4.87 5.72 7.67
C CYS A 115 -4.96 6.48 6.34
N LEU A 116 -4.98 5.77 5.21
CA LEU A 116 -5.16 6.35 3.88
C LEU A 116 -6.64 6.62 3.55
N GLN A 117 -7.58 6.13 4.37
CA GLN A 117 -9.00 6.32 4.13
C GLN A 117 -9.42 7.76 4.42
N HIS A 118 -9.99 8.43 3.42
CA HIS A 118 -10.68 9.69 3.61
C HIS A 118 -12.12 9.41 4.06
N LEU A 119 -12.43 9.71 5.32
CA LEU A 119 -13.81 9.71 5.80
C LEU A 119 -14.49 11.01 5.36
N PRO A 120 -15.64 10.98 4.67
CA PRO A 120 -16.40 12.19 4.39
C PRO A 120 -16.95 12.74 5.72
N GLY A 121 -16.45 13.91 6.10
CA GLY A 121 -16.92 14.75 7.21
C GLY A 121 -16.63 16.21 6.86
N PRO A 122 -17.32 17.20 7.48
CA PRO A 122 -17.08 18.60 7.15
C PRO A 122 -15.61 18.94 7.48
N ARG A 123 -14.90 19.51 6.51
CA ARG A 123 -13.61 20.15 6.78
C ARG A 123 -13.83 21.28 7.80
N PRO A 124 -12.98 21.43 8.83
CA PRO A 124 -12.99 22.63 9.66
C PRO A 124 -12.72 23.89 8.83
#